data_AF-K1S804-F1
#
_entry.id   AF-K1S804-F1
#
_cell.length_a   1.000
_cell.length_b   1.000
_cell.length_c   1.000
_cell.angle_alpha   90.00
_cell.angle_beta   90.00
_cell.angle_gamma   90.00
#
_symmetry.space_group_name_H-M   'P 1'
#
loop_
_entity.id
_entity.type
_entity.pdbx_description
1 polymer ?
#
loop_
_entity_poly.entity_id
_entity_poly.type
_entity_poly.pdbx_seq_one_letter_code
_entity_poly.pdbx_strand_id
1 'polypeptide(L)'
;SLQDNIPLACKGNDYGVTGNEALVPTASGRAYGLETMFRWQASGKFNLVSSFTLYRSEYRNRSNGDFIPSAWDNRFILNMSGTYNLPRRWSIGGKLSYIGGSPYTPYDEDKSSLVEAWDAKGQPYYDYAYYNTGRLPNFAQLDLRVDKSFYFHHCMIGIYLDIQNITGNKLKQPDVIMSTGIIENPSAPVAEQRYKMKYLKQESGTILPT
;
A
#
# COMPACT_ATOMS: atom_id res chain seq x y z
N SER A 1 10.87 -7.57 -19.02
CA SER A 1 10.16 -8.75 -19.50
C SER A 1 9.75 -8.50 -20.94
N LEU A 2 10.17 -9.34 -21.88
CA LEU A 2 9.71 -9.25 -23.28
C LEU A 2 8.27 -9.78 -23.43
N GLN A 3 7.85 -10.69 -22.56
CA GLN A 3 6.52 -11.30 -22.61
C GLN A 3 5.44 -10.33 -22.11
N ASP A 4 5.68 -9.63 -21.00
CA ASP A 4 4.72 -8.70 -20.40
C ASP A 4 5.01 -7.23 -20.76
N ASN A 5 6.12 -6.96 -21.45
CA ASN A 5 6.52 -5.61 -21.88
C ASN A 5 6.56 -4.60 -20.70
N ILE A 6 7.03 -5.06 -19.52
CA ILE A 6 7.15 -4.28 -18.27
C ILE A 6 8.56 -4.47 -17.66
N PRO A 7 9.14 -3.43 -17.02
CA PRO A 7 10.41 -3.55 -16.30
C PRO A 7 10.27 -4.41 -15.04
N LEU A 8 11.25 -5.28 -14.79
CA LEU A 8 11.23 -6.18 -13.62
C LEU A 8 11.17 -5.41 -12.29
N ALA A 9 11.85 -4.27 -12.19
CA ALA A 9 11.87 -3.44 -10.98
C ALA A 9 10.49 -2.87 -10.58
N CYS A 10 9.50 -2.92 -11.48
CA CYS A 10 8.15 -2.41 -11.23
C CYS A 10 7.12 -3.51 -10.99
N LYS A 11 7.47 -4.80 -11.08
CA LYS A 11 6.52 -5.93 -10.91
C LYS A 11 5.98 -6.15 -9.47
N GLY A 12 6.33 -5.30 -8.50
CA GLY A 12 5.76 -5.37 -7.14
C GLY A 12 6.19 -6.60 -6.34
N ASN A 13 5.40 -6.99 -5.33
CA ASN A 13 5.70 -8.09 -4.39
C ASN A 13 5.41 -9.50 -4.95
N ASP A 14 4.68 -9.64 -6.06
CA ASP A 14 4.34 -10.94 -6.68
C ASP A 14 5.46 -11.47 -7.58
N TYR A 15 6.72 -11.23 -7.19
CA TYR A 15 7.88 -11.67 -7.95
C TYR A 15 8.09 -13.17 -7.77
N GLY A 16 7.60 -13.94 -8.74
CA GLY A 16 8.00 -15.32 -9.00
C GLY A 16 8.48 -15.44 -10.45
N VAL A 17 9.77 -15.73 -10.66
CA VAL A 17 10.27 -16.12 -11.99
C VAL A 17 10.36 -17.63 -12.01
N THR A 18 9.38 -18.26 -12.67
CA THR A 18 9.45 -19.67 -13.06
C THR A 18 9.87 -19.75 -14.53
N GLY A 19 11.18 -19.96 -14.79
CA GLY A 19 11.72 -20.23 -16.13
C GLY A 19 12.78 -19.22 -16.65
N ASN A 20 13.28 -19.48 -17.86
CA ASN A 20 14.20 -18.59 -18.59
C ASN A 20 13.39 -17.57 -19.43
N GLU A 21 13.06 -16.42 -18.85
CA GLU A 21 12.44 -15.33 -19.60
C GLU A 21 13.50 -14.42 -20.23
N ALA A 22 13.36 -14.08 -21.51
CA ALA A 22 14.27 -13.16 -22.19
C ALA A 22 14.07 -11.70 -21.68
N LEU A 23 15.16 -11.09 -21.26
CA LEU A 23 15.20 -9.73 -20.70
C LEU A 23 16.08 -8.82 -21.55
N VAL A 24 15.58 -7.62 -21.82
CA VAL A 24 16.32 -6.58 -22.54
C VAL A 24 16.31 -5.31 -21.70
N PRO A 25 17.46 -4.62 -21.52
CA PRO A 25 17.56 -3.40 -20.71
C PRO A 25 17.08 -2.16 -21.47
N THR A 26 15.87 -2.18 -22.04
CA THR A 26 15.28 -1.04 -22.77
C THR A 26 14.52 -0.08 -21.87
N ALA A 27 14.28 -0.47 -20.62
CA ALA A 27 13.50 0.32 -19.67
C ALA A 27 14.29 1.52 -19.12
N SER A 28 13.62 2.66 -19.01
CA SER A 28 14.18 3.90 -18.47
C SER A 28 13.22 4.46 -17.43
N GLY A 29 13.74 4.77 -16.23
CA GLY A 29 12.98 5.33 -15.11
C GLY A 29 13.38 6.77 -14.83
N ARG A 30 12.44 7.56 -14.30
CA ARG A 30 12.68 8.88 -13.70
C ARG A 30 12.00 8.98 -12.35
N ALA A 31 12.69 9.56 -11.38
CA ALA A 31 12.13 9.88 -10.07
C ALA A 31 12.49 11.32 -9.72
N TYR A 32 11.51 12.08 -9.26
CA TYR A 32 11.70 13.44 -8.80
C TYR A 32 10.80 13.69 -7.59
N GLY A 33 11.25 14.53 -6.68
CA GLY A 33 10.52 14.76 -5.44
C GLY A 33 11.15 15.84 -4.59
N LEU A 34 10.44 16.16 -3.52
CA LEU A 34 10.80 17.10 -2.48
C LEU A 34 10.64 16.42 -1.14
N GLU A 35 11.70 16.48 -0.34
CA GLU A 35 11.73 15.95 1.01
C GLU A 35 11.96 17.09 1.99
N THR A 36 11.15 17.14 3.03
CA THR A 36 11.27 18.12 4.10
C THR A 36 11.20 17.43 5.44
N MET A 37 12.05 17.88 6.34
CA MET A 37 12.05 17.43 7.72
C MET A 37 11.99 18.63 8.63
N PHE A 38 11.09 18.58 9.59
CA PHE A 38 10.93 19.60 10.60
C PHE A 38 11.06 18.96 11.98
N ARG A 39 11.89 19.55 12.83
CA ARG A 39 12.02 19.16 14.23
C ARG A 39 11.91 20.40 15.09
N TRP A 40 10.96 20.39 16.00
CA TRP A 40 10.80 21.45 16.98
C TRP A 40 10.84 20.85 18.39
N GLN A 41 11.81 21.32 19.17
CA GLN A 41 11.96 20.92 20.56
C GLN A 41 11.92 22.17 21.43
N ALA A 42 10.95 22.22 22.35
CA ALA A 42 10.89 23.24 23.39
C ALA A 42 11.29 22.60 24.72
N SER A 43 12.28 23.21 25.39
CA SER A 43 12.96 22.65 26.55
C SER A 43 11.99 22.06 27.58
N GLY A 44 12.03 20.72 27.71
CA GLY A 44 11.28 19.94 28.69
C GLY A 44 9.77 19.80 28.50
N LYS A 45 9.15 20.49 27.53
CA LYS A 45 7.68 20.56 27.39
C LYS A 45 7.13 19.98 26.10
N PHE A 46 7.80 20.17 24.98
CA PHE A 46 7.24 19.81 23.68
C PHE A 46 8.33 19.30 22.74
N ASN A 47 8.04 18.22 22.04
CA ASN A 47 8.86 17.71 20.95
C ASN A 47 7.92 17.37 19.79
N LEU A 48 8.23 17.88 18.62
CA LEU A 48 7.54 17.57 17.38
C LEU A 48 8.57 17.24 16.31
N VAL A 49 8.36 16.12 15.65
CA VAL A 49 9.11 15.69 14.48
C VAL A 49 8.10 15.46 13.37
N SER A 50 8.35 16.06 12.21
CA SER A 50 7.56 15.86 11.00
C SER A 50 8.49 15.59 9.84
N SER A 51 8.15 14.61 9.02
CA SER A 51 8.77 14.35 7.73
C SER A 51 7.69 14.32 6.66
N PHE A 52 7.92 15.04 5.59
CA PHE A 52 7.05 15.08 4.43
C PHE A 52 7.87 14.86 3.17
N THR A 53 7.53 13.80 2.45
CA THR A 53 8.14 13.40 1.19
C THR A 53 7.05 13.45 0.13
N LEU A 54 7.19 14.34 -0.85
CA LEU A 54 6.40 14.37 -2.06
C LEU A 54 7.28 13.85 -3.19
N TYR A 55 6.90 12.77 -3.84
CA TYR A 55 7.72 12.15 -4.88
C TYR A 55 6.85 11.63 -6.01
N ARG A 56 7.45 11.56 -7.19
CA ARG A 56 6.83 10.96 -8.36
C ARG A 56 7.83 10.04 -9.02
N SER A 57 7.49 8.77 -9.11
CA SER A 57 8.32 7.74 -9.73
C SER A 57 7.61 7.18 -10.96
N GLU A 58 8.23 7.34 -12.12
CA GLU A 58 7.66 6.95 -13.40
C GLU A 58 8.69 6.17 -14.22
N TYR A 59 8.23 5.26 -15.05
CA TYR A 59 9.10 4.51 -15.96
C TYR A 59 8.49 4.41 -17.35
N ARG A 60 9.34 4.15 -18.34
CA ARG A 60 8.94 3.81 -19.71
C ARG A 60 9.65 2.54 -20.13
N ASN A 61 8.95 1.66 -20.84
CA ASN A 61 9.55 0.40 -21.32
C ASN A 61 10.23 0.52 -22.69
N ARG A 62 9.79 1.47 -23.52
CA ARG A 62 10.43 1.82 -24.80
C ARG A 62 10.82 3.30 -24.78
N SER A 63 11.87 3.67 -25.50
CA SER A 63 12.35 5.06 -25.57
C SER A 63 11.27 6.05 -26.06
N ASN A 64 10.36 5.60 -26.92
CA ASN A 64 9.25 6.39 -27.48
C ASN A 64 7.88 6.10 -26.82
N GLY A 65 7.85 5.35 -25.72
CA GLY A 65 6.61 5.05 -25.01
C GLY A 65 6.28 6.10 -23.94
N ASP A 66 5.01 6.15 -23.54
CA ASP A 66 4.54 7.00 -22.46
C ASP A 66 5.12 6.58 -21.10
N PHE A 67 5.20 7.54 -20.18
CA PHE A 67 5.63 7.31 -18.81
C PHE A 67 4.48 6.76 -17.98
N ILE A 68 4.70 5.61 -17.35
CA ILE A 68 3.74 4.92 -16.51
C ILE A 68 4.21 5.04 -15.04
N PRO A 69 3.31 5.27 -14.07
CA PRO A 69 3.68 5.27 -12.65
C PRO A 69 4.31 3.94 -12.22
N SER A 70 5.39 4.03 -11.43
CA SER A 70 6.00 2.86 -10.80
C SER A 70 5.06 2.30 -9.73
N ALA A 71 5.12 0.99 -9.47
CA ALA A 71 4.33 0.33 -8.41
C ALA A 71 4.54 0.93 -7.01
N TRP A 72 5.65 1.64 -6.81
CA TRP A 72 6.01 2.29 -5.54
C TRP A 72 5.64 3.77 -5.50
N ASP A 73 4.94 4.31 -6.50
CA ASP A 73 4.58 5.73 -6.59
C ASP A 73 3.40 6.12 -5.68
N ASN A 74 3.60 6.20 -4.36
CA ASN A 74 2.55 6.62 -3.42
C ASN A 74 2.26 8.13 -3.46
N ARG A 75 2.94 8.90 -4.34
CA ARG A 75 2.91 10.36 -4.47
C ARG A 75 3.41 11.15 -3.26
N PHE A 76 2.95 10.84 -2.07
CA PHE A 76 3.39 11.50 -0.87
C PHE A 76 3.37 10.58 0.35
N ILE A 77 4.24 10.88 1.29
CA ILE A 77 4.31 10.25 2.62
C ILE A 77 4.50 11.39 3.62
N LEU A 78 3.59 11.47 4.59
CA LEU A 78 3.66 12.38 5.73
C LEU A 78 3.73 11.55 7.00
N ASN A 79 4.78 11.72 7.78
CA ASN A 79 4.87 11.17 9.13
C ASN A 79 5.08 12.32 10.10
N MET A 80 4.23 12.42 11.10
CA MET A 80 4.33 13.43 12.13
C MET A 80 4.20 12.75 13.48
N SER A 81 5.12 13.00 14.39
CA SER A 81 5.06 12.52 15.76
C SER A 81 5.39 13.63 16.72
N GLY A 82 4.64 13.71 17.81
CA GLY A 82 4.86 14.72 18.81
C GLY A 82 4.59 14.21 20.21
N THR A 83 5.30 14.77 21.18
CA THR A 83 5.06 14.54 22.60
C THR A 83 4.96 15.88 23.32
N TYR A 84 4.01 15.97 24.23
CA TYR A 84 3.78 17.14 25.07
C TYR A 84 3.74 16.73 26.54
N ASN A 85 4.69 17.25 27.31
CA ASN A 85 4.78 17.05 28.74
C ASN A 85 3.95 18.12 29.47
N LEU A 86 2.90 17.68 30.13
CA LEU A 86 2.04 18.50 30.97
C LEU A 86 2.57 18.59 32.41
N PRO A 87 2.09 19.58 33.18
CA PRO A 87 2.32 19.64 34.62
C PRO A 87 1.92 18.33 35.31
N ARG A 88 2.51 18.09 36.50
CA ARG A 88 2.31 16.85 37.27
C ARG A 88 2.80 15.58 36.55
N ARG A 89 3.75 15.65 35.61
CA ARG A 89 4.36 14.47 34.95
C ARG A 89 3.38 13.63 34.13
N TRP A 90 2.44 14.31 33.49
CA TRP A 90 1.65 13.73 32.40
C TRP A 90 2.40 13.96 31.10
N SER A 91 2.41 12.99 30.20
CA SER A 91 2.93 13.12 28.85
C SER A 91 1.87 12.63 27.88
N ILE A 92 1.60 13.41 26.83
CA ILE A 92 0.70 13.01 25.76
C ILE A 92 1.53 12.92 24.48
N GLY A 93 1.54 11.75 23.88
CA GLY A 93 2.15 11.47 22.59
C GLY A 93 1.09 11.28 21.51
N GLY A 94 1.43 11.69 20.29
CA GLY A 94 0.64 11.42 19.11
C GLY A 94 1.52 11.11 17.92
N LYS A 95 1.07 10.21 17.05
CA LYS A 95 1.72 9.89 15.77
C LYS A 95 0.67 9.86 14.67
N LEU A 96 0.88 10.64 13.62
CA LEU A 96 0.10 10.66 12.41
C LEU A 96 0.95 10.11 11.27
N SER A 97 0.46 9.07 10.60
CA SER A 97 1.05 8.54 9.36
C SER A 97 0.03 8.72 8.25
N TYR A 98 0.35 9.47 7.21
CA TYR A 98 -0.53 9.72 6.08
C TYR A 98 0.21 9.41 4.77
N ILE A 99 -0.30 8.43 4.02
CA ILE A 99 0.32 7.88 2.83
C ILE A 99 -0.66 8.02 1.67
N GLY A 100 -0.18 8.53 0.53
CA GLY A 100 -0.98 8.59 -0.68
C GLY A 100 -1.24 7.20 -1.26
N GLY A 101 -2.32 7.07 -2.04
CA GLY A 101 -2.70 5.80 -2.64
C GLY A 101 -1.62 5.24 -3.56
N SER A 102 -1.25 3.96 -3.34
CA SER A 102 -0.37 3.25 -4.26
C SER A 102 -1.09 2.96 -5.58
N PRO A 103 -0.36 2.98 -6.70
CA PRO A 103 -0.91 2.55 -7.97
C PRO A 103 -1.05 1.02 -7.98
N TYR A 104 -2.06 0.52 -8.67
CA TYR A 104 -2.26 -0.90 -8.89
C TYR A 104 -2.69 -1.15 -10.33
N THR A 105 -2.43 -2.37 -10.80
CA THR A 105 -2.88 -2.82 -12.11
C THR A 105 -4.23 -3.52 -11.97
N PRO A 106 -5.29 -3.06 -12.66
CA PRO A 106 -6.58 -3.75 -12.69
C PRO A 106 -6.45 -5.19 -13.23
N TYR A 107 -7.38 -6.05 -12.82
CA TYR A 107 -7.48 -7.39 -13.38
C TYR A 107 -8.25 -7.38 -14.70
N ASP A 108 -7.85 -8.24 -15.63
CA ASP A 108 -8.60 -8.52 -16.85
C ASP A 108 -9.72 -9.51 -16.47
N GLU A 109 -10.93 -8.99 -16.23
CA GLU A 109 -12.10 -9.78 -15.83
C GLU A 109 -12.52 -10.77 -16.93
N ASP A 110 -12.40 -10.38 -18.19
CA ASP A 110 -12.78 -11.21 -19.33
C ASP A 110 -11.85 -12.40 -19.46
N LYS A 111 -10.54 -12.20 -19.32
CA LYS A 111 -9.57 -13.30 -19.37
C LYS A 111 -9.58 -14.12 -18.09
N SER A 112 -9.77 -13.49 -16.93
CA SER A 112 -9.79 -14.18 -15.64
C SER A 112 -11.05 -15.02 -15.44
N SER A 113 -12.16 -14.69 -16.08
CA SER A 113 -13.39 -15.50 -16.01
C SER A 113 -13.35 -16.76 -16.88
N LEU A 114 -12.51 -16.83 -17.92
CA LEU A 114 -12.40 -18.01 -18.78
C LEU A 114 -11.90 -19.23 -17.99
N VAL A 115 -12.62 -20.34 -18.09
CA VAL A 115 -12.30 -21.59 -17.37
C VAL A 115 -10.90 -22.09 -17.74
N GLU A 116 -10.59 -22.16 -19.04
CA GLU A 116 -9.28 -22.61 -19.54
C GLU A 116 -8.13 -21.74 -19.01
N ALA A 117 -8.31 -20.42 -19.01
CA ALA A 117 -7.29 -19.50 -18.54
C ALA A 117 -7.12 -19.58 -17.01
N TRP A 118 -8.23 -19.65 -16.27
CA TRP A 118 -8.23 -19.75 -14.81
C TRP A 118 -7.59 -21.05 -14.34
N ASP A 119 -7.96 -22.20 -14.91
CA ASP A 119 -7.44 -23.51 -14.53
C ASP A 119 -5.95 -23.67 -14.84
N ALA A 120 -5.46 -22.99 -15.87
CA ALA A 120 -4.04 -23.00 -16.22
C ALA A 120 -3.14 -22.30 -15.18
N LYS A 121 -3.63 -21.26 -14.49
CA LYS A 121 -2.82 -20.40 -13.61
C LYS A 121 -3.26 -20.40 -12.15
N GLY A 122 -4.51 -20.78 -11.87
CA GLY A 122 -5.12 -20.81 -10.53
C GLY A 122 -5.27 -19.43 -9.87
N GLN A 123 -5.10 -18.34 -10.62
CA GLN A 123 -5.11 -16.96 -10.13
C GLN A 123 -5.57 -16.01 -11.25
N PRO A 124 -6.08 -14.82 -10.91
CA PRO A 124 -6.51 -13.85 -11.91
C PRO A 124 -5.36 -13.35 -12.80
N TYR A 125 -5.72 -12.90 -13.99
CA TYR A 125 -4.82 -12.26 -14.95
C TYR A 125 -4.88 -10.74 -14.79
N TYR A 126 -3.72 -10.10 -14.81
CA TYR A 126 -3.63 -8.65 -14.82
C TYR A 126 -3.88 -8.10 -16.23
N ASP A 127 -4.60 -7.00 -16.32
CA ASP A 127 -4.74 -6.24 -17.56
C ASP A 127 -3.53 -5.30 -17.72
N TYR A 128 -2.53 -5.78 -18.45
CA TYR A 128 -1.32 -5.01 -18.73
C TYR A 128 -1.55 -3.84 -19.70
N ALA A 129 -2.70 -3.73 -20.37
CA ALA A 129 -3.05 -2.54 -21.16
C ALA A 129 -3.30 -1.32 -20.26
N TYR A 130 -3.77 -1.55 -19.03
CA TYR A 130 -4.05 -0.51 -18.01
C TYR A 130 -3.07 -0.57 -16.84
N TYR A 131 -1.82 -0.97 -17.09
CA TYR A 131 -0.82 -1.15 -16.05
C TYR A 131 -0.63 0.08 -15.16
N ASN A 132 -0.77 -0.09 -13.83
CA ASN A 132 -0.64 0.94 -12.80
C ASN A 132 -1.49 2.21 -13.01
N THR A 133 -2.58 2.11 -13.79
CA THR A 133 -3.53 3.21 -13.99
C THR A 133 -4.51 3.36 -12.82
N GLY A 134 -4.84 2.25 -12.15
CA GLY A 134 -5.66 2.23 -10.94
C GLY A 134 -4.90 2.82 -9.76
N ARG A 135 -5.60 3.50 -8.84
CA ARG A 135 -4.99 4.04 -7.62
C ARG A 135 -5.87 3.79 -6.41
N LEU A 136 -5.26 3.33 -5.34
CA LEU A 136 -5.93 3.10 -4.06
C LEU A 136 -6.29 4.43 -3.39
N PRO A 137 -7.25 4.45 -2.45
CA PRO A 137 -7.50 5.64 -1.64
C PRO A 137 -6.31 5.94 -0.72
N ASN A 138 -6.18 7.20 -0.32
CA ASN A 138 -5.16 7.61 0.65
C ASN A 138 -5.44 6.99 2.02
N PHE A 139 -4.40 6.61 2.74
CA PHE A 139 -4.49 6.00 4.05
C PHE A 139 -3.91 6.92 5.12
N ALA A 140 -4.67 7.12 6.20
CA ALA A 140 -4.29 7.93 7.36
C ALA A 140 -4.44 7.12 8.64
N GLN A 141 -3.41 7.07 9.46
CA GLN A 141 -3.42 6.43 10.78
C GLN A 141 -3.00 7.45 11.83
N LEU A 142 -3.84 7.60 12.85
CA LEU A 142 -3.55 8.42 14.03
C LEU A 142 -3.44 7.51 15.27
N ASP A 143 -2.28 7.52 15.90
CA ASP A 143 -2.01 6.84 17.15
C ASP A 143 -1.91 7.89 18.28
N LEU A 144 -2.51 7.59 19.43
CA LEU A 144 -2.52 8.47 20.59
C LEU A 144 -2.10 7.70 21.82
N ARG A 145 -1.15 8.28 22.57
CA ARG A 145 -0.61 7.70 23.78
C ARG A 145 -0.65 8.70 24.92
N VAL A 146 -1.03 8.26 26.11
CA VAL A 146 -0.97 9.06 27.32
C VAL A 146 -0.17 8.30 28.36
N ASP A 147 0.88 8.94 28.87
CA ASP A 147 1.75 8.41 29.91
C ASP A 147 1.63 9.25 31.19
N LYS A 148 1.74 8.59 32.33
CA LYS A 148 1.72 9.17 33.65
C LYS A 148 2.79 8.54 34.53
N SER A 149 3.72 9.33 35.03
CA SER A 149 4.75 8.87 35.96
C SER A 149 4.46 9.35 37.38
N PHE A 150 4.56 8.43 38.34
CA PHE A 150 4.51 8.67 39.77
C PHE A 150 5.89 8.37 40.36
N TYR A 151 6.41 9.29 41.16
CA TYR A 151 7.69 9.13 41.84
C TYR A 151 7.45 8.97 43.34
N PHE A 152 7.92 7.88 43.91
CA PHE A 152 7.96 7.60 45.34
C PHE A 152 9.43 7.58 45.81
N HIS A 153 9.65 7.59 47.13
CA HIS A 153 11.01 7.70 47.70
C HIS A 153 11.97 6.57 47.29
N HIS A 154 11.43 5.39 46.97
CA HIS A 154 12.19 4.20 46.57
C HIS A 154 11.73 3.55 45.25
N CYS A 155 10.69 4.07 44.60
CA CYS A 155 10.18 3.48 43.35
C CYS A 155 9.55 4.53 42.43
N MET A 156 9.51 4.23 41.13
CA MET A 156 8.80 5.02 40.13
C MET A 156 7.79 4.12 39.43
N ILE A 157 6.53 4.55 39.39
CA ILE A 157 5.45 3.81 38.70
C ILE A 157 5.06 4.62 37.46
N GLY A 158 5.13 4.00 36.30
CA GLY A 158 4.64 4.55 35.04
C GLY A 158 3.38 3.82 34.59
N ILE A 159 2.31 4.56 34.33
CA ILE A 159 1.09 4.04 33.70
C ILE A 159 1.01 4.66 32.32
N TYR A 160 0.68 3.88 31.30
CA TYR A 160 0.39 4.39 29.97
C TYR A 160 -0.91 3.81 29.43
N LEU A 161 -1.51 4.53 28.50
CA LEU A 161 -2.61 4.10 27.67
C LEU A 161 -2.24 4.42 26.22
N ASP A 162 -2.23 3.43 25.34
CA ASP A 162 -1.86 3.58 23.94
C ASP A 162 -3.00 3.07 23.04
N ILE A 163 -3.53 3.96 22.20
CA ILE A 163 -4.58 3.66 21.24
C ILE A 163 -4.01 3.87 19.84
N GLN A 164 -3.78 2.77 19.14
CA GLN A 164 -3.33 2.81 17.76
C GLN A 164 -4.52 2.88 16.79
N ASN A 165 -4.35 3.66 15.73
CA ASN A 165 -5.34 3.89 14.69
C ASN A 165 -6.71 4.30 15.25
N ILE A 166 -6.76 5.34 16.09
CA ILE A 166 -8.00 5.83 16.71
C ILE A 166 -9.06 6.23 15.67
N THR A 167 -8.63 6.60 14.46
CA THR A 167 -9.49 6.89 13.31
C THR A 167 -10.21 5.67 12.74
N GLY A 168 -9.80 4.45 13.11
CA GLY A 168 -10.34 3.20 12.58
C GLY A 168 -10.20 3.08 11.07
N ASN A 169 -9.23 3.79 10.48
CA ASN A 169 -9.06 3.82 9.05
C ASN A 169 -8.50 2.49 8.58
N LYS A 170 -8.94 2.03 7.41
CA LYS A 170 -8.52 0.76 6.85
C LYS A 170 -7.66 0.99 5.63
N LEU A 171 -6.49 0.37 5.62
CA LEU A 171 -5.65 0.29 4.45
C LEU A 171 -6.33 -0.65 3.46
N LYS A 172 -6.83 -0.07 2.36
CA LYS A 172 -7.41 -0.82 1.26
C LYS A 172 -6.30 -1.35 0.36
N GLN A 173 -6.33 -2.64 0.04
CA GLN A 173 -5.57 -3.25 -1.04
C GLN A 173 -6.49 -3.49 -2.24
N PRO A 174 -5.97 -3.73 -3.45
CA PRO A 174 -6.80 -4.05 -4.61
C PRO A 174 -7.71 -5.25 -4.32
N ASP A 175 -8.98 -5.13 -4.65
CA ASP A 175 -9.94 -6.21 -4.46
C ASP A 175 -9.55 -7.39 -5.37
N VAL A 176 -9.48 -8.61 -4.81
CA VAL A 176 -9.07 -9.80 -5.56
C VAL A 176 -10.28 -10.48 -6.15
N ILE A 177 -10.16 -10.87 -7.42
CA ILE A 177 -11.17 -11.64 -8.13
C ILE A 177 -10.87 -13.12 -7.95
N MET A 178 -11.85 -13.88 -7.47
CA MET A 178 -11.75 -15.32 -7.25
C MET A 178 -12.88 -16.05 -7.96
N SER A 179 -12.56 -17.17 -8.62
CA SER A 179 -13.60 -18.04 -9.16
C SER A 179 -14.41 -18.70 -8.04
N THR A 180 -15.71 -18.86 -8.26
CA THR A 180 -16.59 -19.60 -7.34
C THR A 180 -16.64 -21.10 -7.64
N GLY A 181 -15.99 -21.54 -8.72
CA GLY A 181 -16.07 -22.91 -9.24
C GLY A 181 -17.37 -23.24 -9.98
N ILE A 182 -18.33 -22.30 -10.04
CA ILE A 182 -19.59 -22.46 -10.77
C ILE A 182 -19.43 -21.89 -12.17
N ILE A 183 -19.70 -22.70 -13.20
CA ILE A 183 -19.71 -22.25 -14.60
C ILE A 183 -21.03 -21.52 -14.87
N GLU A 184 -20.94 -20.28 -15.34
CA GLU A 184 -22.11 -19.42 -15.60
C GLU A 184 -22.81 -19.80 -16.92
N ASN A 185 -22.05 -20.25 -17.91
CA ASN A 185 -22.51 -20.61 -19.25
C ASN A 185 -22.16 -22.07 -19.63
N PRO A 186 -22.74 -23.08 -18.98
CA PRO A 186 -22.38 -24.49 -19.20
C PRO A 186 -22.71 -25.00 -20.61
N SER A 187 -23.60 -24.32 -21.34
CA SER A 187 -23.99 -24.68 -22.71
C SER A 187 -23.02 -24.15 -23.79
N ALA A 188 -22.05 -23.32 -23.43
CA ALA A 188 -21.06 -22.79 -24.36
C ALA A 188 -19.96 -23.84 -24.65
N PRO A 189 -19.26 -23.74 -25.80
CA PRO A 189 -18.07 -24.52 -26.08
C PRO A 189 -17.05 -24.37 -24.94
N VAL A 190 -16.28 -25.43 -24.64
CA VAL A 190 -15.35 -25.46 -23.49
C VAL A 190 -14.39 -24.26 -23.47
N ALA A 191 -13.92 -23.81 -24.64
CA ALA A 191 -13.04 -22.64 -24.79
C ALA A 191 -13.69 -21.29 -24.43
N GLU A 192 -15.02 -21.22 -24.40
CA GLU A 192 -15.79 -20.01 -24.08
C GLU A 192 -16.49 -20.12 -22.72
N GLN A 193 -16.30 -21.22 -21.99
CA GLN A 193 -16.88 -21.39 -20.66
C GLN A 193 -16.25 -20.42 -19.67
N ARG A 194 -17.08 -19.86 -18.80
CA ARG A 194 -16.70 -18.84 -17.83
C ARG A 194 -17.15 -19.21 -16.43
N TYR A 195 -16.26 -19.00 -15.46
CA TYR A 195 -16.59 -19.07 -14.06
C TYR A 195 -17.32 -17.82 -13.60
N LYS A 196 -18.30 -18.02 -12.73
CA LYS A 196 -18.86 -16.93 -11.93
C LYS A 196 -17.81 -16.43 -10.96
N MET A 197 -17.43 -15.17 -11.11
CA MET A 197 -16.40 -14.53 -10.30
C MET A 197 -16.98 -13.89 -9.02
N LYS A 198 -16.17 -13.86 -7.97
CA LYS A 198 -16.47 -13.20 -6.69
C LYS A 198 -15.36 -12.22 -6.35
N TYR A 199 -15.76 -11.02 -5.95
CA TYR A 199 -14.85 -9.99 -5.44
C TYR A 199 -14.61 -10.18 -3.95
N LEU A 200 -13.34 -10.32 -3.57
CA LEU A 200 -12.89 -10.37 -2.19
C LEU A 200 -12.25 -9.03 -1.84
N LYS A 201 -12.90 -8.30 -0.94
CA LYS A 201 -12.36 -7.05 -0.41
C LYS A 201 -11.16 -7.32 0.46
N GLN A 202 -10.05 -6.63 0.20
CA GLN A 202 -8.86 -6.69 1.03
C GLN A 202 -8.71 -5.38 1.79
N GLU A 203 -9.10 -5.39 3.06
CA GLU A 203 -8.96 -4.25 3.96
C GLU A 203 -8.21 -4.69 5.22
N SER A 204 -7.19 -3.93 5.62
CA SER A 204 -6.43 -4.17 6.84
C SER A 204 -6.37 -2.90 7.68
N GLY A 205 -6.72 -2.99 8.96
CA GLY A 205 -6.76 -1.84 9.86
C GLY A 205 -7.79 -2.06 10.95
N THR A 206 -7.31 -2.16 12.19
CA THR A 206 -8.13 -2.31 13.38
C THR A 206 -7.68 -1.30 14.42
N ILE A 207 -8.59 -0.84 15.27
CA ILE A 207 -8.26 -0.04 16.44
C ILE A 207 -7.62 -0.99 17.47
N LEU A 208 -6.41 -0.70 17.92
CA LEU A 208 -5.69 -1.52 18.89
C LEU A 208 -5.46 -0.73 20.18
N PRO A 209 -6.23 -1.00 21.25
CA PRO A 209 -5.93 -0.48 22.58
C PRO A 209 -4.89 -1.36 23.29
N THR A 210 -3.90 -0.71 23.92
CA THR A 210 -2.78 -1.34 24.65
C THR A 210 -2.42 -0.59 25.93
#